data_AF-A0A349K1Z8-F1
#
_entry.id   AF-A0A349K1Z8-F1
#
_cell.length_a   1.000
_cell.length_b   1.000
_cell.length_c   1.000
_cell.angle_alpha   90.00
_cell.angle_beta   90.00
_cell.angle_gamma   90.00
#
_symmetry.space_group_name_H-M   'P 1'
#
loop_
_entity.id
_entity.type
_entity.pdbx_description
1 polymer ?
#
loop_
_entity_poly.entity_id
_entity_poly.type
_entity_poly.pdbx_seq_one_letter_code
_entity_poly.pdbx_strand_id
1 'polypeptide(L)'
;MSRPGRKFFAVALVSASLGFHLVTVAIFSRQPDRLAAFTVIPIWIWGAGGLLLSSCAFLLFRARLSLFATAAWALTVLFLADETRPLARIGSPSLDAGRPQRFEGREVIRVATINWAGSNENFSESIIRYQPDLVFIQEIPHPYRLRQLNETLFEGKGDYRYDKHTRCGLVARGEIEHHIPNPRGLPYRSHQVRVRLPNGRRIELVNVHLQAAATDLNLWSRDCWRSHHHNRKRRRMEIALALQKLEKTNISPKLPAVIIAGDFNAPAGDRVYGMLKGEFTDTFSEAGSGWGSTYHRAFPILRLDHIFASRAFYAARSRVVTVEESDHRMVISDLIMK
;
A
#
# COMPACT_ATOMS: atom_id res chain seq x y z
N MET A 1 -36.29 -14.84 29.84
CA MET A 1 -36.72 -13.54 29.26
C MET A 1 -38.17 -13.59 28.82
N SER A 2 -38.97 -12.59 29.16
CA SER A 2 -40.35 -12.44 28.68
C SER A 2 -40.39 -12.21 27.15
N ARG A 3 -41.51 -12.59 26.50
CA ARG A 3 -41.73 -12.35 25.05
C ARG A 3 -41.55 -10.88 24.63
N PRO A 4 -42.01 -9.87 25.41
CA PRO A 4 -41.76 -8.46 25.11
C PRO A 4 -40.27 -8.10 25.14
N GLY A 5 -39.52 -8.62 26.13
CA GLY A 5 -38.08 -8.41 26.22
C GLY A 5 -37.35 -8.96 25.00
N ARG A 6 -37.65 -10.19 24.56
CA ARG A 6 -37.02 -10.78 23.37
C ARG A 6 -37.21 -9.95 22.10
N LYS A 7 -38.40 -9.41 21.86
CA LYS A 7 -38.68 -8.54 20.71
C LYS A 7 -37.90 -7.22 20.79
N PHE A 8 -37.85 -6.61 21.98
CA PHE A 8 -37.09 -5.38 22.21
C PHE A 8 -35.60 -5.56 21.90
N PHE A 9 -34.95 -6.59 22.47
CA PHE A 9 -33.54 -6.87 22.22
C PHE A 9 -33.25 -7.19 20.74
N ALA A 10 -34.13 -7.92 20.07
CA ALA A 10 -34.03 -8.19 18.64
C ALA A 10 -34.02 -6.91 17.81
N VAL A 11 -34.97 -5.99 18.06
CA VAL A 11 -35.06 -4.70 17.36
C VAL A 11 -33.83 -3.84 17.66
N ALA A 12 -33.40 -3.78 18.93
CA ALA A 12 -32.22 -3.01 19.32
C ALA A 12 -30.94 -3.47 18.60
N LEU A 13 -30.70 -4.79 18.49
CA LEU A 13 -29.54 -5.34 17.78
C LEU A 13 -29.57 -5.04 16.27
N VAL A 14 -30.74 -5.15 15.64
CA VAL A 14 -30.89 -4.85 14.20
C VAL A 14 -30.67 -3.37 13.95
N SER A 15 -31.31 -2.48 14.73
CA SER A 15 -31.13 -1.04 14.61
C SER A 15 -29.69 -0.62 14.88
N ALA A 16 -29.02 -1.22 15.87
CA ALA A 16 -27.62 -0.96 16.15
C ALA A 16 -26.71 -1.39 14.98
N SER A 17 -26.94 -2.58 14.40
CA SER A 17 -26.18 -3.07 13.25
C SER A 17 -26.36 -2.18 12.02
N LEU A 18 -27.58 -1.74 11.71
CA LEU A 18 -27.87 -0.83 10.59
C LEU A 18 -27.32 0.57 10.82
N GLY A 19 -27.47 1.13 12.03
CA GLY A 19 -26.88 2.43 12.38
C GLY A 19 -25.36 2.40 12.28
N PHE A 20 -24.74 1.33 12.79
CA PHE A 20 -23.29 1.12 12.69
C PHE A 20 -22.82 0.97 11.24
N HIS A 21 -23.60 0.30 10.40
CA HIS A 21 -23.35 0.18 8.96
C HIS A 21 -23.35 1.54 8.27
N LEU A 22 -24.42 2.32 8.46
CA LEU A 22 -24.56 3.64 7.85
C LEU A 22 -23.43 4.59 8.25
N VAL A 23 -23.05 4.60 9.52
CA VAL A 23 -21.93 5.39 10.03
C VAL A 23 -20.62 4.93 9.39
N THR A 24 -20.37 3.62 9.34
CA THR A 24 -19.15 3.05 8.75
C THR A 24 -19.03 3.44 7.28
N VAL A 25 -20.07 3.20 6.47
CA VAL A 25 -20.06 3.56 5.04
C VAL A 25 -19.89 5.07 4.84
N ALA A 26 -20.56 5.90 5.63
CA ALA A 26 -20.41 7.36 5.54
C ALA A 26 -18.98 7.82 5.87
N ILE A 27 -18.34 7.22 6.88
CA ILE A 27 -16.97 7.55 7.27
C ILE A 27 -15.97 7.08 6.20
N PHE A 28 -16.09 5.84 5.69
CA PHE A 28 -15.20 5.32 4.65
C PHE A 28 -15.36 6.02 3.30
N SER A 29 -16.56 6.51 2.99
CA SER A 29 -16.82 7.29 1.76
C SER A 29 -16.25 8.70 1.85
N ARG A 30 -16.46 9.42 2.97
CA ARG A 30 -16.02 10.82 3.09
C ARG A 30 -14.59 11.00 3.61
N GLN A 31 -14.09 10.01 4.36
CA GLN A 31 -12.78 10.00 5.03
C GLN A 31 -12.39 11.35 5.63
N PRO A 32 -13.18 11.91 6.58
CA PRO A 32 -12.81 13.15 7.23
C PRO A 32 -11.53 12.93 8.05
N ASP A 33 -10.58 13.85 7.96
CA ASP A 33 -9.26 13.67 8.59
C ASP A 33 -9.35 13.51 10.11
N ARG A 34 -10.39 14.04 10.77
CA ARG A 34 -10.62 13.89 12.22
C ARG A 34 -11.00 12.46 12.62
N LEU A 35 -11.53 11.66 11.70
CA LEU A 35 -11.90 10.27 11.94
C LEU A 35 -10.87 9.29 11.38
N ALA A 36 -9.60 9.73 11.26
CA ALA A 36 -8.55 8.92 10.68
C ALA A 36 -8.31 7.60 11.42
N ALA A 37 -8.41 7.59 12.74
CA ALA A 37 -8.27 6.36 13.55
C ALA A 37 -9.28 5.28 13.15
N PHE A 38 -10.50 5.68 12.76
CA PHE A 38 -11.55 4.74 12.34
C PHE A 38 -11.24 4.08 11.00
N THR A 39 -10.71 4.84 10.04
CA THR A 39 -10.41 4.33 8.69
C THR A 39 -9.01 3.75 8.57
N VAL A 40 -8.20 3.77 9.63
CA VAL A 40 -6.96 3.00 9.70
C VAL A 40 -7.24 1.50 9.82
N ILE A 41 -8.32 1.15 10.53
CA ILE A 41 -8.77 -0.22 10.67
C ILE A 41 -9.46 -0.66 9.37
N PRO A 42 -9.07 -1.81 8.76
CA PRO A 42 -9.71 -2.30 7.54
C PRO A 42 -11.23 -2.44 7.66
N ILE A 43 -11.96 -2.09 6.59
CA ILE A 43 -13.43 -2.06 6.63
C ILE A 43 -14.05 -3.43 6.93
N TRP A 44 -13.37 -4.52 6.57
CA TRP A 44 -13.86 -5.87 6.85
C TRP A 44 -13.84 -6.21 8.35
N ILE A 45 -13.00 -5.56 9.17
CA ILE A 45 -13.03 -5.73 10.63
C ILE A 45 -14.31 -5.12 11.21
N TRP A 46 -14.68 -3.92 10.75
CA TRP A 46 -15.97 -3.31 11.09
C TRP A 46 -17.13 -4.14 10.55
N GLY A 47 -16.98 -4.66 9.33
CA GLY A 47 -17.89 -5.60 8.70
C GLY A 47 -18.15 -6.85 9.53
N ALA A 48 -17.10 -7.47 10.06
CA ALA A 48 -17.21 -8.64 10.93
C ALA A 48 -18.00 -8.34 12.20
N GLY A 49 -17.77 -7.17 12.83
CA GLY A 49 -18.57 -6.72 13.99
C GLY A 49 -20.05 -6.55 13.65
N GLY A 50 -20.35 -5.92 12.51
CA GLY A 50 -21.72 -5.75 12.03
C GLY A 50 -22.44 -7.05 11.65
N LEU A 51 -21.71 -7.97 11.01
CA LEU A 51 -22.16 -9.33 10.69
C LEU A 51 -22.43 -10.13 11.95
N LEU A 52 -21.58 -10.03 12.98
CA LEU A 52 -21.80 -10.69 14.25
C LEU A 52 -23.09 -10.20 14.92
N LEU A 53 -23.31 -8.89 14.99
CA LEU A 53 -24.54 -8.31 15.57
C LEU A 53 -25.80 -8.78 14.83
N SER A 54 -25.79 -8.71 13.50
CA SER A 54 -26.94 -9.11 12.68
C SER A 54 -27.19 -10.62 12.72
N SER A 55 -26.14 -11.44 12.70
CA SER A 55 -26.24 -12.89 12.79
C SER A 55 -26.74 -13.34 14.16
N CYS A 56 -26.25 -12.73 15.25
CA CYS A 56 -26.76 -12.99 16.61
C CYS A 56 -28.25 -12.63 16.74
N ALA A 57 -28.69 -11.53 16.13
CA ALA A 57 -30.10 -11.15 16.10
C ALA A 57 -30.97 -12.21 15.40
N PHE A 58 -30.48 -12.79 14.30
CA PHE A 58 -31.15 -13.88 13.60
C PHE A 58 -31.16 -15.18 14.42
N LEU A 59 -30.00 -15.63 14.89
CA LEU A 59 -29.84 -16.95 15.51
C LEU A 59 -30.53 -17.04 16.88
N LEU A 60 -30.40 -16.01 17.71
CA LEU A 60 -30.93 -16.03 19.09
C LEU A 60 -32.39 -15.59 19.18
N PHE A 61 -32.83 -14.69 18.30
CA PHE A 61 -34.15 -14.05 18.39
C PHE A 61 -35.04 -14.24 17.16
N ARG A 62 -34.57 -14.94 16.11
CA ARG A 62 -35.29 -15.18 14.85
C ARG A 62 -35.77 -13.88 14.17
N ALA A 63 -35.01 -12.80 14.34
CA ALA A 63 -35.33 -11.49 13.80
C ALA A 63 -35.10 -11.47 12.27
N ARG A 64 -36.14 -11.74 11.47
CA ARG A 64 -36.00 -11.84 9.99
C ARG A 64 -35.41 -10.58 9.33
N LEU A 65 -35.72 -9.39 9.86
CA LEU A 65 -35.17 -8.13 9.35
C LEU A 65 -33.65 -8.02 9.48
N SER A 66 -33.02 -8.78 10.38
CA SER A 66 -31.55 -8.82 10.51
C SER A 66 -30.86 -9.34 9.24
N LEU A 67 -31.54 -10.15 8.41
CA LEU A 67 -30.99 -10.66 7.15
C LEU A 67 -30.66 -9.53 6.16
N PHE A 68 -31.44 -8.44 6.15
CA PHE A 68 -31.13 -7.26 5.34
C PHE A 68 -29.86 -6.57 5.83
N ALA A 69 -29.67 -6.46 7.16
CA ALA A 69 -28.45 -5.92 7.75
C ALA A 69 -27.24 -6.82 7.44
N THR A 70 -27.39 -8.14 7.54
CA THR A 70 -26.36 -9.12 7.17
C THR A 70 -25.98 -8.99 5.71
N ALA A 71 -26.96 -8.91 4.80
CA ALA A 71 -26.72 -8.72 3.37
C ALA A 71 -26.02 -7.39 3.10
N ALA A 72 -26.44 -6.29 3.73
CA ALA A 72 -25.81 -4.98 3.58
C ALA A 72 -24.33 -5.02 4.00
N TRP A 73 -24.01 -5.64 5.14
CA TRP A 73 -22.64 -5.82 5.59
C TRP A 73 -21.82 -6.72 4.66
N ALA A 74 -22.38 -7.85 4.23
CA ALA A 74 -21.70 -8.76 3.31
C ALA A 74 -21.34 -8.07 1.98
N LEU A 75 -22.29 -7.33 1.38
CA LEU A 75 -22.05 -6.55 0.17
C LEU A 75 -21.01 -5.45 0.40
N THR A 76 -21.04 -4.81 1.58
CA THR A 76 -20.07 -3.76 1.94
C THR A 76 -18.65 -4.31 1.99
N VAL A 77 -18.46 -5.46 2.66
CA VAL A 77 -17.15 -6.14 2.69
C VAL A 77 -16.74 -6.57 1.28
N LEU A 78 -17.66 -7.17 0.52
CA LEU A 78 -17.38 -7.62 -0.84
C LEU A 78 -16.92 -6.48 -1.75
N PHE A 79 -17.55 -5.31 -1.70
CA PHE A 79 -17.25 -4.22 -2.64
C PHE A 79 -16.21 -3.21 -2.14
N LEU A 80 -16.06 -3.04 -0.82
CA LEU A 80 -15.20 -2.00 -0.25
C LEU A 80 -13.93 -2.52 0.44
N ALA A 81 -13.84 -3.82 0.77
CA ALA A 81 -12.60 -4.37 1.29
C ALA A 81 -11.55 -4.44 0.17
N ASP A 82 -10.33 -3.99 0.48
CA ASP A 82 -9.23 -3.94 -0.47
C ASP A 82 -8.79 -5.36 -0.88
N GLU A 83 -8.96 -6.32 0.03
CA GLU A 83 -8.57 -7.72 -0.13
C GLU A 83 -9.49 -8.48 -1.08
N THR A 84 -10.73 -8.04 -1.32
CA THR A 84 -11.70 -8.84 -2.08
C THR A 84 -11.26 -9.08 -3.52
N ARG A 85 -10.82 -8.04 -4.25
CA ARG A 85 -10.43 -8.20 -5.66
C ARG A 85 -9.16 -9.05 -5.80
N PRO A 86 -8.07 -8.80 -5.05
CA PRO A 86 -6.89 -9.67 -5.09
C PRO A 86 -7.17 -11.13 -4.70
N LEU A 87 -8.04 -11.38 -3.72
CA LEU A 87 -8.45 -12.73 -3.34
C LEU A 87 -9.24 -13.43 -4.46
N ALA A 88 -10.09 -12.69 -5.19
CA ALA A 88 -10.79 -13.23 -6.37
C ALA A 88 -9.85 -13.61 -7.52
N ARG A 89 -8.61 -13.09 -7.54
CA ARG A 89 -7.57 -13.43 -8.52
C ARG A 89 -6.66 -14.59 -8.07
N ILE A 90 -6.93 -15.24 -6.94
CA ILE A 90 -6.16 -16.43 -6.53
C ILE A 90 -6.30 -17.50 -7.61
N GLY A 91 -5.17 -18.04 -8.07
CA GLY A 91 -5.10 -19.00 -9.17
C GLY A 91 -4.86 -18.40 -10.56
N SER A 92 -4.85 -17.06 -10.68
CA SER A 92 -4.38 -16.39 -11.91
C SER A 92 -2.86 -16.57 -12.08
N PRO A 93 -2.31 -16.45 -13.31
CA PRO A 93 -0.86 -16.53 -13.54
C PRO A 93 -0.07 -15.64 -12.57
N SER A 94 0.79 -16.25 -11.76
CA SER A 94 1.48 -15.57 -10.68
C SER A 94 2.77 -14.89 -11.15
N LEU A 95 3.21 -13.92 -10.33
CA LEU A 95 4.57 -13.45 -10.36
C LEU A 95 5.46 -14.47 -9.63
N ASP A 96 6.32 -15.14 -10.40
CA ASP A 96 7.22 -16.18 -9.90
C ASP A 96 8.64 -15.66 -9.70
N ALA A 97 9.39 -16.38 -8.87
CA ALA A 97 10.81 -16.14 -8.63
C ALA A 97 11.65 -16.32 -9.91
N GLY A 98 12.84 -15.70 -9.93
CA GLY A 98 13.75 -15.66 -11.07
C GLY A 98 13.54 -14.42 -11.95
N ARG A 99 14.11 -14.46 -13.15
CA ARG A 99 14.07 -13.32 -14.08
C ARG A 99 12.63 -12.98 -14.49
N PRO A 100 12.33 -11.69 -14.71
CA PRO A 100 11.01 -11.28 -15.18
C PRO A 100 10.67 -11.95 -16.52
N GLN A 101 9.63 -12.77 -16.54
CA GLN A 101 9.16 -13.42 -17.75
C GLN A 101 8.31 -12.44 -18.57
N ARG A 102 8.35 -12.54 -19.90
CA ARG A 102 7.45 -11.78 -20.77
C ARG A 102 5.99 -12.04 -20.41
N PHE A 103 5.15 -11.03 -20.59
CA PHE A 103 3.71 -11.13 -20.40
C PHE A 103 3.02 -10.80 -21.72
N GLU A 104 2.24 -11.74 -22.25
CA GLU A 104 1.61 -11.64 -23.58
C GLU A 104 2.63 -11.24 -24.68
N GLY A 105 3.83 -11.82 -24.63
CA GLY A 105 4.91 -11.55 -25.59
C GLY A 105 5.65 -10.22 -25.41
N ARG A 106 5.19 -9.33 -24.51
CA ARG A 106 5.83 -8.04 -24.22
C ARG A 106 6.85 -8.14 -23.09
N GLU A 107 7.89 -7.31 -23.17
CA GLU A 107 8.88 -7.18 -22.10
C GLU A 107 8.28 -6.49 -20.89
N VAL A 108 8.66 -6.97 -19.71
CA VAL A 108 8.21 -6.46 -18.42
C VAL A 108 9.38 -5.85 -17.67
N ILE A 109 9.08 -4.84 -16.87
CA ILE A 109 9.99 -4.23 -15.90
C ILE A 109 9.49 -4.67 -14.53
N ARG A 110 10.29 -5.45 -13.81
CA ARG A 110 9.95 -5.89 -12.45
C ARG A 110 10.39 -4.87 -11.43
N VAL A 111 9.44 -4.42 -10.64
CA VAL A 111 9.63 -3.39 -9.62
C VAL A 111 9.34 -3.99 -8.26
N ALA A 112 10.24 -3.81 -7.31
CA ALA A 112 10.06 -4.22 -5.93
C ALA A 112 10.15 -3.01 -4.99
N THR A 113 9.36 -3.02 -3.92
CA THR A 113 9.51 -2.10 -2.79
C THR A 113 9.44 -2.82 -1.46
N ILE A 114 10.28 -2.40 -0.51
CA ILE A 114 10.34 -2.97 0.83
C ILE A 114 10.84 -1.93 1.85
N ASN A 115 10.09 -1.75 2.95
CA ASN A 115 10.63 -1.14 4.15
C ASN A 115 11.48 -2.17 4.90
N TRP A 116 12.77 -1.91 5.08
CA TRP A 116 13.67 -2.88 5.69
C TRP A 116 13.36 -3.06 7.18
N ALA A 117 13.39 -1.98 7.97
CA ALA A 117 13.07 -1.89 9.40
C ALA A 117 13.61 -3.03 10.32
N GLY A 118 14.50 -3.88 9.81
CA GLY A 118 15.01 -5.09 10.43
C GLY A 118 16.39 -4.90 11.03
N SER A 119 16.64 -5.59 12.14
CA SER A 119 17.94 -5.64 12.82
C SER A 119 18.92 -6.66 12.22
N ASN A 120 18.46 -7.51 11.28
CA ASN A 120 19.26 -8.59 10.72
C ASN A 120 20.25 -8.10 9.67
N GLU A 121 21.42 -8.74 9.62
CA GLU A 121 22.48 -8.43 8.66
C GLU A 121 22.33 -9.16 7.32
N ASN A 122 21.46 -10.16 7.20
CA ASN A 122 21.30 -10.94 5.97
C ASN A 122 20.22 -10.31 5.08
N PHE A 123 20.65 -9.39 4.22
CA PHE A 123 19.77 -8.47 3.49
C PHE A 123 19.03 -9.08 2.28
N SER A 124 19.53 -10.17 1.71
CA SER A 124 19.55 -10.23 0.25
C SER A 124 18.80 -11.39 -0.40
N GLU A 125 18.62 -12.56 0.24
CA GLU A 125 18.10 -13.74 -0.47
C GLU A 125 16.69 -13.56 -1.03
N SER A 126 15.77 -12.97 -0.25
CA SER A 126 14.38 -12.81 -0.66
C SER A 126 14.21 -11.82 -1.82
N ILE A 127 14.95 -10.70 -1.82
CA ILE A 127 14.92 -9.72 -2.93
C ILE A 127 15.61 -10.30 -4.16
N ILE A 128 16.80 -10.90 -3.99
CA ILE A 128 17.60 -11.50 -5.07
C ILE A 128 16.79 -12.58 -5.78
N ARG A 129 16.08 -13.42 -5.03
CA ARG A 129 15.29 -14.53 -5.58
C ARG A 129 14.32 -14.09 -6.67
N TYR A 130 13.74 -12.89 -6.58
CA TYR A 130 12.78 -12.40 -7.57
C TYR A 130 13.41 -11.57 -8.70
N GLN A 131 14.72 -11.32 -8.64
CA GLN A 131 15.51 -10.61 -9.64
C GLN A 131 14.83 -9.34 -10.21
N PRO A 132 14.38 -8.40 -9.36
CA PRO A 132 13.77 -7.16 -9.81
C PRO A 132 14.74 -6.28 -10.62
N ASP A 133 14.19 -5.49 -11.54
CA ASP A 133 14.95 -4.51 -12.33
C ASP A 133 15.10 -3.17 -11.60
N LEU A 134 14.11 -2.85 -10.75
CA LEU A 134 14.07 -1.63 -9.94
C LEU A 134 13.69 -2.00 -8.50
N VAL A 135 14.46 -1.53 -7.53
CA VAL A 135 14.25 -1.82 -6.10
C VAL A 135 14.19 -0.52 -5.30
N PHE A 136 13.06 -0.28 -4.65
CA PHE A 136 12.81 0.83 -3.74
C PHE A 136 12.95 0.32 -2.30
N ILE A 137 13.80 0.96 -1.50
CA ILE A 137 14.10 0.47 -0.15
C ILE A 137 13.98 1.63 0.84
N GLN A 138 13.29 1.39 1.95
CA GLN A 138 13.17 2.32 3.07
C GLN A 138 13.87 1.75 4.31
N GLU A 139 14.28 2.63 5.22
CA GLU A 139 14.97 2.27 6.48
C GLU A 139 16.22 1.39 6.32
N ILE A 140 16.97 1.56 5.22
CA ILE A 140 18.20 0.81 5.02
C ILE A 140 19.32 1.39 5.91
N PRO A 141 19.97 0.57 6.78
CA PRO A 141 20.90 1.09 7.77
C PRO A 141 22.24 1.54 7.16
N HIS A 142 22.71 0.85 6.13
CA HIS A 142 24.03 1.08 5.56
C HIS A 142 24.03 1.11 4.02
N PRO A 143 24.74 2.09 3.40
CA PRO A 143 24.76 2.25 1.94
C PRO A 143 25.41 1.09 1.19
N TYR A 144 26.38 0.37 1.79
CA TYR A 144 27.05 -0.74 1.13
C TYR A 144 26.10 -1.89 0.75
N ARG A 145 24.93 -1.97 1.40
CA ARG A 145 23.89 -2.95 1.08
C ARG A 145 23.28 -2.72 -0.31
N LEU A 146 23.13 -1.46 -0.72
CA LEU A 146 22.69 -1.14 -2.08
C LEU A 146 23.74 -1.55 -3.11
N ARG A 147 25.02 -1.36 -2.78
CA ARG A 147 26.13 -1.83 -3.61
C ARG A 147 26.11 -3.36 -3.76
N GLN A 148 25.94 -4.11 -2.65
CA GLN A 148 25.82 -5.57 -2.69
C GLN A 148 24.65 -6.04 -3.55
N LEU A 149 23.48 -5.39 -3.43
CA LEU A 149 22.34 -5.70 -4.31
C LEU A 149 22.66 -5.40 -5.78
N ASN A 150 23.31 -4.29 -6.08
CA ASN A 150 23.72 -3.96 -7.45
C ASN A 150 24.70 -5.00 -8.03
N GLU A 151 25.70 -5.40 -7.24
CA GLU A 151 26.66 -6.44 -7.61
C GLU A 151 25.97 -7.78 -7.85
N THR A 152 25.00 -8.15 -7.01
CA THR A 152 24.34 -9.46 -7.09
C THR A 152 23.23 -9.53 -8.15
N LEU A 153 22.42 -8.48 -8.29
CA LEU A 153 21.30 -8.45 -9.25
C LEU A 153 21.76 -8.13 -10.66
N PHE A 154 22.79 -7.28 -10.79
CA PHE A 154 23.16 -6.64 -12.06
C PHE A 154 24.64 -6.79 -12.39
N GLU A 155 25.39 -7.64 -11.67
CA GLU A 155 26.84 -7.83 -11.89
C GLU A 155 27.63 -6.51 -11.81
N GLY A 156 27.13 -5.55 -11.02
CA GLY A 156 27.72 -4.22 -10.88
C GLY A 156 27.47 -3.27 -12.06
N LYS A 157 26.73 -3.70 -13.08
CA LYS A 157 26.42 -2.90 -14.29
C LYS A 157 25.22 -1.96 -14.11
N GLY A 158 24.45 -2.12 -13.02
CA GLY A 158 23.38 -1.20 -12.65
C GLY A 158 23.89 -0.02 -11.83
N ASP A 159 22.97 0.81 -11.35
CA ASP A 159 23.27 2.00 -10.55
C ASP A 159 22.39 2.06 -9.28
N TYR A 160 22.84 2.79 -8.27
CA TYR A 160 22.12 2.94 -7.02
C TYR A 160 22.32 4.32 -6.38
N ARG A 161 21.34 4.78 -5.60
CA ARG A 161 21.44 6.02 -4.83
C ARG A 161 20.96 5.78 -3.40
N TYR A 162 21.69 6.35 -2.45
CA TYR A 162 21.35 6.32 -1.03
C TYR A 162 21.19 7.74 -0.51
N ASP A 163 20.08 7.99 0.18
CA ASP A 163 19.88 9.20 0.95
C ASP A 163 20.10 8.92 2.44
N LYS A 164 21.23 9.42 2.95
CA LYS A 164 21.64 9.26 4.36
C LYS A 164 20.67 9.90 5.36
N HIS A 165 19.94 10.94 4.97
CA HIS A 165 19.06 11.67 5.88
C HIS A 165 17.74 10.92 6.10
N THR A 166 17.26 10.27 5.04
CA THR A 166 15.97 9.57 5.04
C THR A 166 16.14 8.05 5.20
N ARG A 167 17.38 7.56 5.14
CA ARG A 167 17.72 6.13 5.09
C ARG A 167 16.96 5.38 3.99
N CYS A 168 16.70 6.08 2.87
CA CYS A 168 16.03 5.52 1.71
C CYS A 168 17.04 5.24 0.60
N GLY A 169 16.87 4.11 -0.07
CA GLY A 169 17.75 3.64 -1.13
C GLY A 169 16.99 3.29 -2.39
N LEU A 170 17.66 3.37 -3.53
CA LEU A 170 17.17 2.85 -4.79
C LEU A 170 18.28 2.09 -5.50
N VAL A 171 17.95 0.93 -6.07
CA VAL A 171 18.84 0.15 -6.94
C VAL A 171 18.13 -0.05 -8.28
N ALA A 172 18.82 0.15 -9.39
CA ALA A 172 18.26 0.04 -10.74
C ALA A 172 19.20 -0.70 -11.69
N ARG A 173 18.64 -1.52 -12.59
CA ARG A 173 19.38 -2.16 -13.69
C ARG A 173 20.00 -1.13 -14.66
N GLY A 174 19.37 0.04 -14.78
CA GLY A 174 19.80 1.12 -15.66
C GLY A 174 20.70 2.15 -14.98
N GLU A 175 21.08 3.17 -15.73
CA GLU A 175 21.93 4.28 -15.26
C GLU A 175 21.05 5.38 -14.64
N ILE A 176 21.44 5.89 -13.45
CA ILE A 176 20.75 7.01 -12.82
C ILE A 176 21.35 8.31 -13.35
N GLU A 177 20.71 8.88 -14.38
CA GLU A 177 21.13 10.11 -15.06
C GLU A 177 21.02 11.34 -14.14
N HIS A 178 19.98 11.40 -13.31
CA HIS A 178 19.73 12.54 -12.42
C HIS A 178 19.22 12.09 -11.05
N HIS A 179 19.71 12.74 -10.01
CA HIS A 179 19.19 12.64 -8.64
C HIS A 179 18.72 14.03 -8.21
N ILE A 180 17.47 14.12 -7.78
CA ILE A 180 16.89 15.37 -7.31
C ILE A 180 16.77 15.27 -5.78
N PRO A 181 17.68 15.90 -5.02
CA PRO A 181 17.64 15.84 -3.56
C PRO A 181 16.42 16.59 -3.02
N ASN A 182 16.02 16.26 -1.79
CA ASN A 182 15.04 17.08 -1.08
C ASN A 182 15.66 18.41 -0.63
N PRO A 183 14.87 19.49 -0.52
CA PRO A 183 15.34 20.73 0.05
C PRO A 183 15.89 20.49 1.46
N ARG A 184 17.06 21.07 1.76
CA ARG A 184 17.71 20.95 3.07
C ARG A 184 16.81 21.54 4.16
N GLY A 185 16.75 20.88 5.31
CA GLY A 185 16.05 21.36 6.51
C GLY A 185 14.57 21.00 6.60
N LEU A 186 14.01 20.32 5.60
CA LEU A 186 12.64 19.83 5.66
C LEU A 186 12.63 18.31 5.91
N PRO A 187 11.74 17.81 6.79
CA PRO A 187 11.78 16.42 7.28
C PRO A 187 11.21 15.41 6.26
N TYR A 188 11.39 15.66 4.96
CA TYR A 188 10.76 14.85 3.91
C TYR A 188 11.57 13.62 3.60
N ARG A 189 10.89 12.48 3.63
CA ARG A 189 11.44 11.17 3.34
C ARG A 189 10.99 10.69 1.98
N SER A 190 11.37 11.44 0.95
CA SER A 190 11.20 11.01 -0.44
C SER A 190 12.49 11.14 -1.23
N HIS A 191 12.68 10.35 -2.26
CA HIS A 191 13.90 10.35 -3.05
C HIS A 191 13.52 10.16 -4.52
N GLN A 192 13.83 11.17 -5.34
CA GLN A 192 13.48 11.17 -6.76
C GLN A 192 14.73 11.02 -7.62
N VAL A 193 14.69 10.09 -8.56
CA VAL A 193 15.76 9.86 -9.54
C VAL A 193 15.18 9.60 -10.93
N ARG A 194 15.92 9.98 -11.96
CA ARG A 194 15.66 9.57 -13.34
C ARG A 194 16.60 8.44 -13.72
N VAL A 195 16.03 7.36 -14.22
CA VAL A 195 16.78 6.19 -14.71
C VAL A 195 16.64 6.07 -16.22
N ARG A 196 17.76 5.83 -16.90
CA ARG A 196 17.78 5.34 -18.28
C ARG A 196 17.98 3.83 -18.26
N LEU A 197 16.96 3.09 -18.67
CA LEU A 197 17.01 1.63 -18.79
C LEU A 197 17.95 1.19 -19.91
N PRO A 198 18.41 -0.08 -19.92
CA PRO A 198 19.28 -0.60 -20.99
C PRO A 198 18.70 -0.50 -22.41
N ASN A 199 17.37 -0.48 -22.53
CA ASN A 199 16.67 -0.28 -23.80
C ASN A 199 16.55 1.22 -24.22
N GLY A 200 17.22 2.12 -23.51
CA GLY A 200 17.22 3.57 -23.76
C GLY A 200 15.99 4.32 -23.22
N ARG A 201 14.96 3.62 -22.72
CA ARG A 201 13.76 4.27 -22.17
C ARG A 201 14.08 4.94 -20.83
N ARG A 202 13.48 6.11 -20.59
CA ARG A 202 13.64 6.87 -19.36
C ARG A 202 12.43 6.73 -18.45
N ILE A 203 12.69 6.58 -17.15
CA ILE A 203 11.66 6.47 -16.11
C ILE A 203 12.03 7.38 -14.94
N GLU A 204 11.04 8.14 -14.45
CA GLU A 204 11.10 8.86 -13.18
C GLU A 204 10.70 7.93 -12.04
N LEU A 205 11.55 7.82 -11.03
CA LEU A 205 11.32 6.97 -9.86
C LEU A 205 11.23 7.86 -8.63
N VAL A 206 10.16 7.68 -7.85
CA VAL A 206 9.94 8.40 -6.59
C VAL A 206 9.82 7.37 -5.47
N ASN A 207 10.88 7.24 -4.68
CA ASN A 207 10.85 6.46 -3.45
C ASN A 207 10.23 7.29 -2.34
N VAL A 208 9.22 6.75 -1.64
CA VAL A 208 8.55 7.43 -0.52
C VAL A 208 8.65 6.63 0.77
N HIS A 209 8.77 7.34 1.88
CA HIS A 209 8.65 6.79 3.22
C HIS A 209 7.93 7.81 4.10
N LEU A 210 6.61 7.94 3.93
CA LEU A 210 5.85 9.05 4.52
C LEU A 210 5.83 8.98 6.06
N GLN A 211 5.41 10.08 6.71
CA GLN A 211 5.26 10.20 8.16
C GLN A 211 4.64 8.94 8.76
N ALA A 212 5.36 8.36 9.74
CA ALA A 212 5.05 7.08 10.37
C ALA A 212 3.57 6.94 10.77
N ALA A 213 3.03 5.74 10.57
CA ALA A 213 1.68 5.41 10.99
C ALA A 213 1.55 5.60 12.51
N ALA A 214 0.42 6.17 12.95
CA ALA A 214 0.08 6.11 14.37
C ALA A 214 -0.31 4.66 14.67
N THR A 215 0.45 4.00 15.54
CA THR A 215 0.21 2.60 15.96
C THR A 215 -0.80 2.50 17.11
N ASP A 216 -1.18 3.63 17.71
CA ASP A 216 -2.17 3.69 18.78
C ASP A 216 -3.57 3.33 18.24
N LEU A 217 -4.12 2.22 18.73
CA LEU A 217 -5.47 1.76 18.43
C LEU A 217 -6.43 1.92 19.62
N ASN A 218 -6.05 2.68 20.65
CA ASN A 218 -6.93 3.01 21.76
C ASN A 218 -7.98 4.05 21.33
N LEU A 219 -9.01 3.59 20.62
CA LEU A 219 -10.09 4.43 20.10
C LEU A 219 -10.91 5.16 21.19
N TRP A 220 -10.72 4.80 22.46
CA TRP A 220 -11.32 5.49 23.60
C TRP A 220 -10.55 6.76 24.00
N SER A 221 -9.28 6.87 23.61
CA SER A 221 -8.42 8.02 23.91
C SER A 221 -8.60 9.15 22.89
N ARG A 222 -8.80 10.38 23.35
CA ARG A 222 -8.83 11.57 22.48
C ARG A 222 -7.50 11.78 21.75
N ASP A 223 -6.38 11.40 22.36
CA ASP A 223 -5.06 11.60 21.79
C ASP A 223 -4.78 10.62 20.64
N CYS A 224 -5.37 9.42 20.67
CA CYS A 224 -5.38 8.50 19.53
C CYS A 224 -5.95 9.21 18.28
N TRP A 225 -7.17 9.74 18.36
CA TRP A 225 -7.82 10.44 17.24
C TRP A 225 -7.04 11.66 16.77
N ARG A 226 -6.49 12.46 17.71
CA ARG A 226 -5.65 13.61 17.37
C ARG A 226 -4.38 13.17 16.64
N SER A 227 -3.68 12.14 17.13
CA SER A 227 -2.45 11.63 16.52
C SER A 227 -2.70 11.16 15.09
N HIS A 228 -3.72 10.31 14.88
CA HIS A 228 -4.12 9.84 13.55
C HIS A 228 -4.49 10.99 12.60
N HIS A 229 -5.22 11.99 13.10
CA HIS A 229 -5.57 13.19 12.34
C HIS A 229 -4.34 13.97 11.85
N HIS A 230 -3.41 14.27 12.77
CA HIS A 230 -2.19 15.00 12.43
C HIS A 230 -1.30 14.20 11.48
N ASN A 231 -1.15 12.89 11.69
CA ASN A 231 -0.34 12.03 10.83
C ASN A 231 -0.91 11.95 9.43
N ARG A 232 -2.23 11.82 9.25
CA ARG A 232 -2.83 11.85 7.90
C ARG A 232 -2.59 13.18 7.20
N LYS A 233 -2.76 14.30 7.92
CA LYS A 233 -2.50 15.63 7.35
C LYS A 233 -1.04 15.79 6.91
N ARG A 234 -0.08 15.30 7.71
CA ARG A 234 1.35 15.29 7.37
C ARG A 234 1.65 14.45 6.13
N ARG A 235 1.20 13.20 6.07
CA ARG A 235 1.36 12.31 4.90
C ARG A 235 0.82 12.96 3.61
N ARG A 236 -0.33 13.63 3.69
CA ARG A 236 -0.91 14.39 2.55
C ARG A 236 -0.06 15.56 2.09
N MET A 237 0.58 16.29 3.01
CA MET A 237 1.48 17.38 2.64
C MET A 237 2.76 16.85 1.99
N GLU A 238 3.32 15.76 2.51
CA GLU A 238 4.53 15.13 1.98
C GLU A 238 4.32 14.58 0.56
N ILE A 239 3.22 13.88 0.30
CA ILE A 239 2.92 13.38 -1.05
C ILE A 239 2.62 14.52 -2.04
N ALA A 240 1.91 15.57 -1.60
CA ALA A 240 1.65 16.75 -2.44
C ALA A 240 2.96 17.41 -2.89
N LEU A 241 3.93 17.51 -1.98
CA LEU A 241 5.22 18.08 -2.31
C LEU A 241 6.03 17.18 -3.24
N ALA A 242 6.03 15.85 -3.02
CA ALA A 242 6.69 14.91 -3.92
C ALA A 242 6.13 15.03 -5.35
N LEU A 243 4.81 15.17 -5.51
CA LEU A 243 4.16 15.39 -6.80
C LEU A 243 4.51 16.77 -7.39
N GLN A 244 4.46 17.84 -6.60
CA GLN A 244 4.85 19.18 -7.08
C GLN A 244 6.31 19.22 -7.56
N LYS A 245 7.20 18.53 -6.84
CA LYS A 245 8.62 18.40 -7.22
C LYS A 245 8.76 17.63 -8.53
N LEU A 246 8.03 16.52 -8.67
CA LEU A 246 7.99 15.73 -9.90
C LEU A 246 7.47 16.56 -11.09
N GLU A 247 6.43 17.37 -10.91
CA GLU A 247 5.91 18.27 -11.94
C GLU A 247 6.95 19.33 -12.35
N LYS A 248 7.62 19.97 -11.40
CA LYS A 248 8.60 21.04 -11.66
C LYS A 248 9.90 20.54 -12.29
N THR A 249 10.30 19.32 -11.99
CA THR A 249 11.54 18.71 -12.48
C THR A 249 11.35 17.89 -13.75
N ASN A 250 10.08 17.74 -14.16
CA ASN A 250 9.76 17.10 -15.41
C ASN A 250 10.11 17.99 -16.58
N ILE A 251 11.00 17.48 -17.44
CA ILE A 251 11.42 18.19 -18.65
C ILE A 251 10.42 17.93 -19.79
N SER A 252 9.57 16.89 -19.68
CA SER A 252 8.57 16.54 -20.69
C SER A 252 7.17 17.07 -20.32
N PRO A 253 6.51 17.85 -21.20
CA PRO A 253 5.18 18.42 -20.96
C PRO A 253 4.03 17.40 -21.04
N LYS A 254 4.29 16.16 -21.47
CA LYS A 254 3.36 15.02 -21.37
C LYS A 254 3.88 14.09 -20.27
N LEU A 255 3.06 13.84 -19.24
CA LEU A 255 3.36 12.97 -18.08
C LEU A 255 4.33 11.85 -18.46
N PRO A 256 5.61 11.88 -18.01
CA PRO A 256 6.56 10.85 -18.38
C PRO A 256 6.17 9.52 -17.73
N ALA A 257 6.91 8.47 -18.08
CA ALA A 257 6.86 7.23 -17.34
C ALA A 257 7.34 7.46 -15.90
N VAL A 258 6.40 7.51 -14.96
CA VAL A 258 6.65 7.65 -13.52
C VAL A 258 6.24 6.38 -12.78
N ILE A 259 7.07 5.98 -11.82
CA ILE A 259 6.77 4.99 -10.79
C ILE A 259 7.00 5.64 -9.42
N ILE A 260 5.99 5.59 -8.56
CA ILE A 260 6.06 6.03 -7.17
C ILE A 260 5.89 4.80 -6.29
N ALA A 261 6.89 4.48 -5.47
CA ALA A 261 6.85 3.27 -4.66
C ALA A 261 7.49 3.48 -3.29
N GLY A 262 7.04 2.72 -2.30
CA GLY A 262 7.57 2.80 -0.95
C GLY A 262 6.54 2.55 0.12
N ASP A 263 6.91 2.91 1.35
CA ASP A 263 6.05 2.86 2.52
C ASP A 263 5.29 4.19 2.64
N PHE A 264 3.99 4.14 2.36
CA PHE A 264 3.12 5.31 2.47
C PHE A 264 2.64 5.53 3.91
N ASN A 265 2.92 4.59 4.82
CA ASN A 265 2.45 4.58 6.20
C ASN A 265 0.94 4.83 6.30
N ALA A 266 0.18 4.44 5.28
CA ALA A 266 -1.25 4.63 5.15
C ALA A 266 -1.89 3.32 4.66
N PRO A 267 -3.05 2.93 5.20
CA PRO A 267 -3.72 1.72 4.74
C PRO A 267 -4.30 1.94 3.33
N ALA A 268 -4.43 0.88 2.56
CA ALA A 268 -5.11 0.90 1.28
C ALA A 268 -6.45 1.68 1.31
N GLY A 269 -6.63 2.54 0.31
CA GLY A 269 -7.82 3.37 0.20
C GLY A 269 -7.82 4.64 1.05
N ASP A 270 -6.78 4.92 1.86
CA ASP A 270 -6.65 6.17 2.61
C ASP A 270 -6.68 7.41 1.69
N ARG A 271 -7.19 8.51 2.24
CA ARG A 271 -7.28 9.82 1.59
C ARG A 271 -5.95 10.35 1.07
N VAL A 272 -4.81 9.92 1.63
CA VAL A 272 -3.46 10.23 1.10
C VAL A 272 -3.35 9.91 -0.38
N TYR A 273 -3.92 8.79 -0.86
CA TYR A 273 -3.87 8.40 -2.27
C TYR A 273 -4.81 9.22 -3.16
N GLY A 274 -5.66 10.07 -2.60
CA GLY A 274 -6.58 10.90 -3.37
C GLY A 274 -5.86 11.80 -4.39
N MET A 275 -4.63 12.21 -4.12
CA MET A 275 -3.78 12.99 -5.04
C MET A 275 -3.15 12.15 -6.16
N LEU A 276 -3.11 10.83 -6.01
CA LEU A 276 -2.58 9.90 -7.01
C LEU A 276 -3.69 9.36 -7.92
N LYS A 277 -4.93 9.34 -7.43
CA LYS A 277 -6.10 8.84 -8.19
C LYS A 277 -6.24 9.57 -9.52
N GLY A 278 -6.52 8.81 -10.57
CA GLY A 278 -6.70 9.31 -11.94
C GLY A 278 -5.41 9.28 -12.75
N GLU A 279 -4.29 9.74 -12.21
CA GLU A 279 -3.00 9.78 -12.93
C GLU A 279 -2.13 8.54 -12.69
N PHE A 280 -2.28 7.91 -11.53
CA PHE A 280 -1.54 6.73 -11.13
C PHE A 280 -2.47 5.57 -10.79
N THR A 281 -1.99 4.37 -11.08
CA THR A 281 -2.66 3.09 -10.79
C THR A 281 -1.92 2.38 -9.67
N ASP A 282 -2.63 1.98 -8.61
CA ASP A 282 -2.10 1.06 -7.60
C ASP A 282 -1.96 -0.32 -8.25
N THR A 283 -0.71 -0.74 -8.48
CA THR A 283 -0.41 -1.95 -9.24
C THR A 283 -0.88 -3.24 -8.56
N PHE A 284 -0.93 -3.26 -7.22
CA PHE A 284 -1.46 -4.40 -6.48
C PHE A 284 -2.99 -4.43 -6.53
N SER A 285 -3.65 -3.27 -6.43
CA SER A 285 -5.11 -3.23 -6.59
C SER A 285 -5.52 -3.71 -7.99
N GLU A 286 -4.78 -3.31 -9.03
CA GLU A 286 -5.06 -3.62 -10.43
C GLU A 286 -4.76 -5.08 -10.80
N ALA A 287 -3.58 -5.60 -10.45
CA ALA A 287 -3.07 -6.88 -10.92
C ALA A 287 -2.60 -7.82 -9.80
N GLY A 288 -2.80 -7.43 -8.54
CA GLY A 288 -2.41 -8.21 -7.37
C GLY A 288 -3.23 -9.48 -7.21
N SER A 289 -2.58 -10.56 -6.80
CA SER A 289 -3.24 -11.83 -6.42
C SER A 289 -2.84 -12.23 -5.00
N GLY A 290 -3.81 -12.72 -4.23
CA GLY A 290 -3.63 -13.19 -2.86
C GLY A 290 -3.69 -12.09 -1.79
N TRP A 291 -3.15 -12.38 -0.61
CA TRP A 291 -3.22 -11.48 0.55
C TRP A 291 -2.19 -10.34 0.46
N GLY A 292 -2.70 -9.12 0.28
CA GLY A 292 -1.91 -7.93 -0.03
C GLY A 292 -1.38 -7.13 1.16
N SER A 293 -1.82 -7.42 2.38
CA SER A 293 -1.35 -6.66 3.54
C SER A 293 0.14 -6.91 3.78
N THR A 294 0.84 -5.84 4.16
CA THR A 294 2.29 -5.79 4.28
C THR A 294 2.77 -5.66 5.72
N TYR A 295 1.94 -5.15 6.63
CA TYR A 295 2.32 -4.87 8.01
C TYR A 295 1.27 -5.33 9.04
N HIS A 296 1.67 -5.86 10.21
CA HIS A 296 3.02 -6.36 10.53
C HIS A 296 3.21 -7.74 9.87
N ARG A 297 4.41 -8.09 9.38
CA ARG A 297 4.70 -9.31 8.59
C ARG A 297 4.04 -10.57 9.16
N ALA A 298 4.18 -10.77 10.47
CA ALA A 298 3.67 -11.94 11.19
C ALA A 298 2.13 -12.05 11.21
N PHE A 299 1.41 -10.92 11.21
CA PHE A 299 -0.05 -10.88 11.15
C PHE A 299 -0.49 -9.66 10.33
N PRO A 300 -0.34 -9.74 8.99
CA PRO A 300 -0.43 -8.57 8.15
C PRO A 300 -1.90 -8.21 7.93
N ILE A 301 -2.34 -7.11 8.52
CA ILE A 301 -3.70 -6.60 8.35
C ILE A 301 -3.75 -5.25 7.64
N LEU A 302 -2.63 -4.52 7.60
CA LEU A 302 -2.51 -3.24 6.91
C LEU A 302 -1.64 -3.40 5.66
N ARG A 303 -2.11 -2.88 4.52
CA ARG A 303 -1.29 -2.68 3.33
C ARG A 303 -0.77 -1.24 3.36
N LEU A 304 0.49 -1.08 3.74
CA LEU A 304 1.16 0.22 3.91
C LEU A 304 2.13 0.54 2.78
N ASP A 305 2.68 -0.52 2.16
CA ASP A 305 3.63 -0.43 1.07
C ASP A 305 2.90 -0.55 -0.27
N HIS A 306 3.21 0.35 -1.21
CA HIS A 306 2.54 0.40 -2.50
C HIS A 306 3.52 0.67 -3.63
N ILE A 307 3.15 0.20 -4.83
CA ILE A 307 3.75 0.60 -6.10
C ILE A 307 2.65 1.22 -6.95
N PHE A 308 2.78 2.52 -7.20
CA PHE A 308 1.92 3.30 -8.08
C PHE A 308 2.63 3.55 -9.41
N ALA A 309 1.96 3.25 -10.52
CA ALA A 309 2.50 3.48 -11.85
C ALA A 309 1.63 4.48 -12.61
N SER A 310 2.26 5.44 -13.30
CA SER A 310 1.56 6.38 -14.18
C SER A 310 0.86 5.68 -15.34
N ARG A 311 0.01 6.41 -16.07
CA ARG A 311 -0.71 5.89 -17.26
C ARG A 311 0.19 5.35 -18.37
N ALA A 312 1.49 5.68 -18.36
CA ALA A 312 2.51 5.14 -19.25
C ALA A 312 2.80 3.64 -19.02
N PHE A 313 2.28 3.04 -17.95
CA PHE A 313 2.44 1.64 -17.63
C PHE A 313 1.11 0.89 -17.64
N TYR A 314 1.21 -0.41 -17.86
CA TYR A 314 0.18 -1.41 -17.59
C TYR A 314 0.71 -2.36 -16.52
N ALA A 315 -0.06 -2.60 -15.46
CA ALA A 315 0.29 -3.54 -14.40
C ALA A 315 -0.08 -4.95 -14.86
N ALA A 316 0.92 -5.78 -15.18
CA ALA A 316 0.69 -7.12 -15.69
C ALA A 316 0.44 -8.13 -14.57
N ARG A 317 1.29 -8.09 -13.53
CA ARG A 317 1.21 -8.97 -12.36
C ARG A 317 1.65 -8.19 -11.13
N SER A 318 1.07 -8.50 -9.97
CA SER A 318 1.55 -8.00 -8.68
C SER A 318 1.38 -9.02 -7.58
N ARG A 319 2.28 -9.01 -6.60
CA ARG A 319 2.29 -9.95 -5.48
C ARG A 319 2.92 -9.30 -4.25
N VAL A 320 2.49 -9.78 -3.08
CA VAL A 320 3.18 -9.50 -1.81
C VAL A 320 3.93 -10.74 -1.35
N VAL A 321 5.19 -10.55 -1.00
CA VAL A 321 6.16 -11.61 -0.67
C VAL A 321 6.66 -11.37 0.76
N THR A 322 6.63 -12.42 1.57
CA THR A 322 7.16 -12.38 2.93
C THR A 322 8.69 -12.35 2.88
N VAL A 323 9.28 -11.43 3.65
CA VAL A 323 10.73 -11.29 3.84
C VAL A 323 11.00 -11.48 5.33
N GLU A 324 11.72 -12.54 5.72
CA GLU A 324 11.85 -12.93 7.13
C GLU A 324 12.68 -11.97 7.98
N GLU A 325 13.43 -11.10 7.32
CA GLU A 325 14.34 -10.15 7.97
C GLU A 325 13.71 -8.78 8.21
N SER A 326 12.49 -8.54 7.72
CA SER A 326 11.77 -7.26 7.83
C SER A 326 10.42 -7.45 8.52
N ASP A 327 9.97 -6.51 9.34
CA ASP A 327 8.59 -6.48 9.85
C ASP A 327 7.54 -6.08 8.79
N HIS A 328 7.98 -5.71 7.59
CA HIS A 328 7.15 -5.52 6.41
C HIS A 328 7.29 -6.69 5.42
N ARG A 329 6.27 -6.85 4.58
CA ARG A 329 6.32 -7.73 3.39
C ARG A 329 6.64 -6.90 2.16
N MET A 330 7.41 -7.47 1.24
CA MET A 330 7.81 -6.83 -0.01
C MET A 330 6.65 -6.83 -1.00
N VAL A 331 6.39 -5.70 -1.65
CA VAL A 331 5.47 -5.63 -2.79
C VAL A 331 6.29 -5.70 -4.07
N ILE A 332 5.86 -6.55 -5.00
CA ILE A 332 6.52 -6.73 -6.28
C ILE A 332 5.53 -6.72 -7.43
N SER A 333 5.84 -6.00 -8.49
CA SER A 333 4.96 -5.82 -9.65
C SER A 333 5.74 -5.91 -10.96
N ASP A 334 5.20 -6.64 -11.93
CA ASP A 334 5.68 -6.64 -13.31
C ASP A 334 4.89 -5.60 -14.10
N LEU A 335 5.58 -4.61 -14.66
CA LEU A 335 5.00 -3.50 -15.39
C LEU A 335 5.39 -3.57 -16.86
N ILE A 336 4.43 -3.35 -17.75
CA ILE A 336 4.69 -3.14 -19.18
C ILE A 336 4.61 -1.65 -19.45
N MET A 337 5.70 -1.05 -19.91
CA MET A 337 5.69 0.35 -20.32
C MET A 337 5.11 0.42 -21.74
N LYS A 338 4.03 1.20 -21.90
CA LYS A 338 3.14 1.20 -23.07
C LYS A 338 3.86 1.57 -24.36
#